data_AF-A0A2G6CA52-F1
#
_entry.id   AF-A0A2G6CA52-F1
#
_cell.length_a   1.000
_cell.length_b   1.000
_cell.length_c   1.000
_cell.angle_alpha   90.00
_cell.angle_beta   90.00
_cell.angle_gamma   90.00
#
_symmetry.space_group_name_H-M   'P 1'
#
loop_
_entity.id
_entity.type
_entity.pdbx_description
1 polymer ?
#
loop_
_entity_poly.entity_id
_entity_poly.type
_entity_poly.pdbx_seq_one_letter_code
_entity_poly.pdbx_strand_id
1 'polypeptide(L)'
;KKYQRDAEGLMVWNASNGKKGDTQLIISLEGKPRLVRFTPQGRMIADIAVPRPLRDRHRLRKSNSGLESVTYHNSYGLMTAPEESLKGQPKNLHTVYAAKKQWSFMAYPAPNSSITALEMIEGTNELLVLERAWNGALEPMVISLVDNFEGMTAIGNNRYLIVSDDGKSDLLRTLLTLFKVE
;
A
#
# COMPACT_ATOMS: atom_id res chain seq x y z
N LYS A 1 -11.36 -23.77 8.23
CA LYS A 1 -11.00 -22.38 8.60
C LYS A 1 -10.81 -21.61 7.31
N LYS A 2 -11.64 -20.59 7.04
CA LYS A 2 -11.52 -19.72 5.86
C LYS A 2 -10.15 -19.03 5.97
N TYR A 3 -9.24 -19.28 5.04
CA TYR A 3 -7.98 -18.54 4.97
C TYR A 3 -8.34 -17.06 4.85
N GLN A 4 -8.18 -16.29 5.92
CA GLN A 4 -8.33 -14.85 5.83
C GLN A 4 -7.12 -14.37 5.04
N ARG A 5 -7.38 -13.83 3.84
CA ARG A 5 -6.44 -12.95 3.15
C ARG A 5 -6.20 -11.81 4.13
N ASP A 6 -4.96 -11.66 4.56
CA ASP A 6 -4.56 -10.72 5.60
C ASP A 6 -3.44 -9.80 5.10
N ALA A 7 -3.09 -9.88 3.82
CA ALA A 7 -1.95 -9.20 3.23
C ALA A 7 -2.43 -8.19 2.20
N GLU A 8 -1.99 -6.94 2.35
CA GLU A 8 -2.37 -5.82 1.50
C GLU A 8 -1.17 -5.33 0.70
N GLY A 9 -0.25 -4.61 1.36
CA GLY A 9 0.94 -4.04 0.76
C GLY A 9 2.12 -4.99 0.79
N LEU A 10 2.96 -4.91 -0.26
CA LEU A 10 4.19 -5.68 -0.41
C LEU A 10 5.31 -4.78 -0.91
N MET A 11 6.49 -4.89 -0.31
CA MET A 11 7.73 -4.38 -0.89
C MET A 11 8.84 -5.44 -0.83
N VAL A 12 9.82 -5.33 -1.73
CA VAL A 12 11.00 -6.20 -1.73
C VAL A 12 12.18 -5.44 -1.12
N TRP A 13 12.81 -6.04 -0.12
CA TRP A 13 13.97 -5.51 0.59
C TRP A 13 15.22 -6.30 0.20
N ASN A 14 16.37 -5.62 0.06
CA ASN A 14 17.65 -6.22 -0.36
C ASN A 14 17.60 -6.96 -1.72
N ALA A 15 16.69 -6.61 -2.63
CA ALA A 15 16.61 -7.26 -3.94
C ALA A 15 17.84 -6.97 -4.82
N SER A 16 18.38 -5.76 -4.69
CA SER A 16 19.36 -5.20 -5.63
C SER A 16 20.67 -4.76 -4.94
N ASN A 17 20.96 -5.29 -3.74
CA ASN A 17 22.14 -4.91 -2.96
C ASN A 17 23.42 -5.71 -3.34
N GLY A 18 23.35 -6.55 -4.38
CA GLY A 18 24.45 -7.40 -4.84
C GLY A 18 24.74 -8.63 -3.99
N LYS A 19 23.97 -8.90 -2.93
CA LYS A 19 24.13 -10.08 -2.06
C LYS A 19 23.09 -11.14 -2.41
N LYS A 20 23.56 -12.34 -2.74
CA LYS A 20 22.66 -13.45 -3.03
C LYS A 20 22.11 -14.05 -1.73
N GLY A 21 20.79 -14.20 -1.66
CA GLY A 21 20.12 -14.95 -0.59
C GLY A 21 19.70 -14.13 0.63
N ASP A 22 19.90 -12.80 0.65
CA ASP A 22 19.44 -11.93 1.74
C ASP A 22 18.21 -11.09 1.39
N THR A 23 17.62 -11.31 0.21
CA THR A 23 16.34 -10.72 -0.20
C THR A 23 15.24 -11.09 0.78
N GLN A 24 14.44 -10.11 1.17
CA GLN A 24 13.29 -10.27 2.05
C GLN A 24 12.08 -9.60 1.44
N LEU A 25 10.90 -10.08 1.78
CA LEU A 25 9.64 -9.41 1.49
C LEU A 25 9.18 -8.71 2.77
N ILE A 26 8.67 -7.50 2.64
CA ILE A 26 7.97 -6.82 3.74
C ILE A 26 6.53 -6.67 3.34
N ILE A 27 5.64 -7.24 4.15
CA ILE A 27 4.21 -7.31 3.89
C ILE A 27 3.48 -6.57 4.99
N SER A 28 2.50 -5.74 4.62
CA SER A 28 1.56 -5.12 5.55
C SER A 28 0.33 -6.00 5.74
N LEU A 29 -0.13 -6.13 6.99
CA LEU A 29 -1.21 -7.05 7.34
C LEU A 29 -2.42 -6.38 8.03
N GLU A 30 -3.64 -6.84 7.71
CA GLU A 30 -4.93 -6.27 8.12
C GLU A 30 -5.31 -6.52 9.59
N GLY A 31 -5.32 -7.79 10.01
CA GLY A 31 -5.97 -8.26 11.23
C GLY A 31 -5.38 -7.69 12.52
N LYS A 32 -4.07 -7.43 12.51
CA LYS A 32 -3.39 -6.59 13.50
C LYS A 32 -2.45 -5.66 12.72
N PRO A 33 -2.62 -4.32 12.78
CA PRO A 33 -1.80 -3.39 12.02
C PRO A 33 -0.31 -3.60 12.31
N ARG A 34 0.40 -4.20 11.36
CA ARG A 34 1.82 -4.53 11.46
C ARG A 34 2.43 -4.68 10.09
N LEU A 35 3.74 -4.54 10.05
CA LEU A 35 4.58 -4.94 8.93
C LEU A 35 5.34 -6.19 9.35
N VAL A 36 5.55 -7.13 8.43
CA VAL A 36 6.23 -8.40 8.74
C VAL A 36 7.25 -8.71 7.64
N ARG A 37 8.44 -9.15 8.05
CA ARG A 37 9.47 -9.63 7.13
C ARG A 37 9.26 -11.10 6.83
N PHE A 38 9.38 -11.46 5.56
CA PHE A 38 9.33 -12.83 5.07
C PHE A 38 10.54 -13.14 4.20
N THR A 39 10.89 -14.41 4.07
CA THR A 39 11.75 -14.87 2.98
C THR A 39 10.96 -14.84 1.66
N PRO A 40 11.62 -14.88 0.49
CA PRO A 40 10.94 -14.95 -0.81
C PRO A 40 10.06 -16.21 -0.97
N GLN A 41 10.29 -17.24 -0.16
CA GLN A 41 9.48 -18.47 -0.12
C GLN A 41 8.26 -18.34 0.82
N GLY A 42 7.98 -17.16 1.36
CA GLY A 42 6.84 -16.91 2.25
C GLY A 42 7.05 -17.36 3.70
N ARG A 43 8.28 -17.67 4.13
CA ARG A 43 8.56 -18.00 5.53
C ARG A 43 8.70 -16.71 6.35
N MET A 44 7.88 -16.56 7.39
CA MET A 44 7.97 -15.43 8.31
C MET A 44 9.35 -15.37 8.99
N ILE A 45 9.92 -14.16 9.06
CA ILE A 45 11.20 -13.87 9.72
C ILE A 45 10.94 -13.13 11.04
N ALA A 46 10.29 -11.97 11.00
CA ALA A 46 10.02 -11.15 12.19
C ALA A 46 8.97 -10.06 11.94
N ASP A 47 8.23 -9.69 12.98
CA ASP A 47 7.40 -8.48 13.01
C ASP A 47 8.28 -7.21 13.00
N ILE A 48 7.78 -6.15 12.38
CA ILE A 48 8.33 -4.81 12.40
C ILE A 48 7.36 -3.88 13.13
N ALA A 49 7.88 -3.11 14.08
CA ALA A 49 7.09 -2.14 14.81
C ALA A 49 6.64 -1.00 13.88
N VAL A 50 5.34 -0.73 13.88
CA VAL A 50 4.75 0.38 13.14
C VAL A 50 4.73 1.67 13.99
N PRO A 51 4.61 2.85 13.37
CA PRO A 51 4.49 4.12 14.08
C PRO A 51 3.37 4.09 15.14
N ARG A 52 3.60 4.73 16.30
CA ARG A 52 2.68 4.70 17.46
C ARG A 52 1.22 4.95 17.08
N PRO A 53 0.89 5.89 16.16
CA PRO A 53 -0.50 6.15 15.82
C PRO A 53 -1.25 4.98 15.21
N LEU A 54 -0.53 4.07 14.55
CA LEU A 54 -1.07 2.94 13.78
C LEU A 54 -1.13 1.64 14.59
N ARG A 55 -0.51 1.59 15.77
CA ARG A 55 -0.44 0.36 16.59
C ARG A 55 -1.78 -0.05 17.18
N ASP A 56 -2.68 0.91 17.35
CA ASP A 56 -3.99 0.68 17.92
C ASP A 56 -5.04 0.59 16.80
N ARG A 57 -5.49 -0.63 16.53
CA ARG A 57 -6.54 -0.90 15.54
C ARG A 57 -7.83 -0.13 15.81
N HIS A 58 -8.12 0.22 17.06
CA HIS A 58 -9.35 0.95 17.40
C HIS A 58 -9.33 2.38 16.87
N ARG A 59 -8.15 2.92 16.53
CA ARG A 59 -7.99 4.21 15.87
C ARG A 59 -8.19 4.16 14.36
N LEU A 60 -8.12 2.99 13.75
CA LEU A 60 -8.42 2.80 12.32
C LEU A 60 -9.94 2.86 12.10
N ARG A 61 -10.36 3.34 10.91
CA ARG A 61 -11.77 3.56 10.61
C ARG A 61 -12.58 2.29 10.45
N LYS A 62 -12.12 1.36 9.62
CA LYS A 62 -12.79 0.06 9.43
C LYS A 62 -12.16 -0.98 10.36
N SER A 63 -12.98 -1.91 10.82
CA SER A 63 -12.58 -2.96 11.77
C SER A 63 -11.67 -4.03 11.17
N ASN A 64 -11.63 -4.13 9.84
CA ASN A 64 -10.71 -4.98 9.08
C ASN A 64 -9.56 -4.19 8.45
N SER A 65 -9.61 -2.86 8.36
CA SER A 65 -8.49 -2.09 7.80
C SER A 65 -7.27 -2.21 8.71
N GLY A 66 -6.15 -2.66 8.16
CA GLY A 66 -4.84 -2.56 8.78
C GLY A 66 -4.01 -1.49 8.11
N LEU A 67 -2.91 -1.92 7.52
CA LEU A 67 -2.01 -1.07 6.74
C LEU A 67 -2.09 -1.53 5.29
N GLU A 68 -2.45 -0.62 4.38
CA GLU A 68 -2.66 -0.96 2.96
C GLU A 68 -1.36 -1.02 2.19
N SER A 69 -0.39 -0.22 2.63
CA SER A 69 0.76 0.09 1.80
C SER A 69 2.04 0.12 2.62
N VAL A 70 3.14 -0.26 1.98
CA VAL A 70 4.47 -0.20 2.57
C VAL A 70 5.49 0.10 1.47
N THR A 71 6.42 1.01 1.76
CA THR A 71 7.60 1.28 0.93
C THR A 71 8.77 1.70 1.81
N TYR A 72 9.94 1.97 1.22
CA TYR A 72 11.15 2.35 1.94
C TYR A 72 11.80 3.60 1.36
N HIS A 73 12.05 4.59 2.22
CA HIS A 73 12.78 5.79 1.89
C HIS A 73 14.16 5.78 2.55
N ASN A 74 15.22 6.15 1.82
CA ASN A 74 16.61 6.10 2.30
C ASN A 74 16.85 6.85 3.63
N SER A 75 16.30 8.06 3.76
CA SER A 75 16.46 8.89 4.97
C SER A 75 15.45 8.62 6.09
N TYR A 76 14.26 8.10 5.79
CA TYR A 76 13.16 7.97 6.75
C TYR A 76 12.83 6.52 7.12
N GLY A 77 13.43 5.56 6.43
CA GLY A 77 13.21 4.13 6.61
C GLY A 77 11.89 3.68 6.01
N LEU A 78 11.27 2.68 6.64
CA LEU A 78 9.96 2.18 6.25
C LEU A 78 8.89 3.25 6.38
N MET A 79 8.05 3.33 5.35
CA MET A 79 6.89 4.18 5.29
C MET A 79 5.65 3.33 5.02
N THR A 80 4.53 3.70 5.62
CA THR A 80 3.26 2.98 5.49
C THR A 80 2.09 3.93 5.69
N ALA A 81 0.93 3.56 5.16
CA ALA A 81 -0.33 4.27 5.38
C ALA A 81 -1.50 3.28 5.55
N PRO A 82 -2.50 3.63 6.37
CA PRO A 82 -3.83 3.01 6.29
C PRO A 82 -4.58 3.46 5.03
N GLU A 83 -5.68 2.77 4.70
CA GLU A 83 -6.54 3.05 3.53
C GLU A 83 -7.15 4.44 3.61
N GLU A 84 -7.63 4.76 4.82
CA GLU A 84 -8.29 6.01 5.16
C GLU A 84 -7.64 6.63 6.38
N SER A 85 -7.94 7.91 6.62
CA SER A 85 -7.51 8.64 7.82
C SER A 85 -7.91 7.94 9.13
N LEU A 86 -7.20 8.26 10.21
CA LEU A 86 -7.57 7.75 11.53
C LEU A 86 -8.93 8.32 11.99
N LYS A 87 -9.61 7.61 12.89
CA LYS A 87 -10.82 8.12 13.55
C LYS A 87 -10.57 9.50 14.17
N GLY A 88 -11.53 10.40 14.01
CA GLY A 88 -11.44 11.79 14.48
C GLY A 88 -10.76 12.76 13.51
N GLN A 89 -10.15 12.29 12.42
CA GLN A 89 -9.62 13.16 11.34
C GLN A 89 -10.68 13.37 10.24
N PRO A 90 -10.48 14.29 9.28
CA PRO A 90 -11.29 14.33 8.06
C PRO A 90 -11.10 13.05 7.24
N LYS A 91 -12.17 12.50 6.64
CA LYS A 91 -12.09 11.24 5.85
C LYS A 91 -11.13 11.35 4.65
N ASN A 92 -11.10 12.51 4.02
CA ASN A 92 -10.27 12.83 2.87
C ASN A 92 -8.86 13.35 3.24
N LEU A 93 -8.41 13.15 4.49
CA LEU A 93 -7.05 13.52 4.91
C LEU A 93 -6.17 12.27 4.94
N HIS A 94 -5.44 12.03 3.86
CA HIS A 94 -4.46 10.96 3.80
C HIS A 94 -3.26 11.28 4.67
N THR A 95 -2.66 10.26 5.30
CA THR A 95 -1.41 10.43 6.06
C THR A 95 -0.48 9.24 5.88
N VAL A 96 0.74 9.53 5.42
CA VAL A 96 1.84 8.57 5.33
C VAL A 96 2.70 8.70 6.57
N TYR A 97 3.05 7.57 7.18
CA TYR A 97 3.82 7.51 8.42
C TYR A 97 5.14 6.79 8.21
N ALA A 98 6.21 7.43 8.67
CA ALA A 98 7.51 6.82 8.93
C ALA A 98 7.74 6.72 10.45
N ALA A 99 8.86 6.13 10.86
CA ALA A 99 9.16 5.90 12.28
C ALA A 99 9.15 7.18 13.14
N LYS A 100 9.57 8.33 12.58
CA LYS A 100 9.71 9.61 13.29
C LYS A 100 9.03 10.80 12.61
N LYS A 101 8.44 10.59 11.43
CA LYS A 101 7.86 11.66 10.62
C LYS A 101 6.56 11.18 9.99
N GLN A 102 5.67 12.12 9.72
CA GLN A 102 4.43 11.88 9.01
C GLN A 102 4.18 13.04 8.05
N TRP A 103 3.46 12.75 6.98
CA TRP A 103 3.04 13.73 5.98
C TRP A 103 1.56 13.52 5.71
N SER A 104 0.81 14.61 5.68
CA SER A 104 -0.63 14.56 5.40
C SER A 104 -0.95 15.39 4.17
N PHE A 105 -1.87 14.90 3.36
CA PHE A 105 -2.33 15.56 2.15
C PHE A 105 -3.81 15.23 1.92
N MET A 106 -4.48 16.04 1.10
CA MET A 106 -5.88 15.80 0.77
C MET A 106 -5.97 14.69 -0.27
N ALA A 107 -6.90 13.78 -0.07
CA ALA A 107 -7.29 12.79 -1.05
C ALA A 107 -7.71 13.47 -2.36
N TYR A 108 -7.55 12.76 -3.47
CA TYR A 108 -8.13 13.20 -4.74
C TYR A 108 -9.64 13.49 -4.56
N PRO A 109 -10.19 14.58 -5.13
CA PRO A 109 -11.57 15.01 -4.91
C PRO A 109 -12.58 14.11 -5.64
N ALA A 110 -12.60 12.82 -5.28
CA ALA A 110 -13.54 11.83 -5.75
C ALA A 110 -14.19 11.10 -4.55
N PRO A 111 -15.42 10.60 -4.70
CA PRO A 111 -16.08 9.81 -3.67
C PRO A 111 -15.25 8.59 -3.27
N ASN A 112 -15.13 8.36 -1.96
CA ASN A 112 -14.46 7.21 -1.36
C ASN A 112 -13.00 7.00 -1.80
N SER A 113 -12.28 8.06 -2.19
CA SER A 113 -10.87 7.99 -2.55
C SER A 113 -10.00 7.56 -1.36
N SER A 114 -9.26 6.47 -1.53
CA SER A 114 -8.51 5.81 -0.46
C SER A 114 -7.16 5.31 -0.94
N ILE A 115 -6.13 5.32 -0.10
CA ILE A 115 -4.80 4.82 -0.46
C ILE A 115 -4.84 3.31 -0.62
N THR A 116 -4.30 2.80 -1.73
CA THR A 116 -4.12 1.35 -1.95
C THR A 116 -2.66 0.97 -2.08
N ALA A 117 -1.80 1.84 -2.61
CA ALA A 117 -0.36 1.55 -2.70
C ALA A 117 0.52 2.79 -2.54
N LEU A 118 1.76 2.55 -2.13
CA LEU A 118 2.84 3.53 -2.00
C LEU A 118 4.08 2.99 -2.69
N GLU A 119 4.76 3.81 -3.48
CA GLU A 119 6.05 3.44 -4.04
C GLU A 119 6.98 4.65 -4.15
N MET A 120 8.26 4.45 -3.88
CA MET A 120 9.25 5.51 -4.07
C MET A 120 9.60 5.63 -5.55
N ILE A 121 9.71 6.87 -6.03
CA ILE A 121 10.22 7.10 -7.38
C ILE A 121 11.73 6.80 -7.40
N GLU A 122 12.14 5.88 -8.27
CA GLU A 122 13.53 5.46 -8.41
C GLU A 122 14.46 6.66 -8.63
N GLY A 123 15.54 6.72 -7.84
CA GLY A 123 16.55 7.78 -7.94
C GLY A 123 16.13 9.13 -7.35
N THR A 124 14.91 9.27 -6.81
CA THR A 124 14.43 10.52 -6.20
C THR A 124 14.02 10.33 -4.73
N ASN A 125 13.56 11.42 -4.09
CA ASN A 125 12.94 11.39 -2.75
C ASN A 125 11.41 11.58 -2.84
N GLU A 126 10.83 11.35 -4.01
CA GLU A 126 9.42 11.56 -4.27
C GLU A 126 8.63 10.26 -4.06
N LEU A 127 7.43 10.40 -3.52
CA LEU A 127 6.54 9.29 -3.21
C LEU A 127 5.39 9.28 -4.20
N LEU A 128 5.19 8.15 -4.87
CA LEU A 128 4.01 7.89 -5.66
C LEU A 128 2.94 7.26 -4.77
N VAL A 129 1.75 7.85 -4.78
CA VAL A 129 0.59 7.39 -4.01
C VAL A 129 -0.46 6.93 -5.01
N LEU A 130 -0.90 5.69 -4.88
CA LEU A 130 -2.03 5.18 -5.64
C LEU A 130 -3.28 5.28 -4.77
N GLU A 131 -4.29 5.96 -5.29
CA GLU A 131 -5.61 6.04 -4.67
C GLU A 131 -6.64 5.31 -5.52
N ARG A 132 -7.54 4.57 -4.86
CA ARG A 132 -8.75 4.04 -5.47
C ARG A 132 -9.95 4.88 -5.05
N ALA A 133 -10.71 5.36 -6.03
CA ALA A 133 -11.99 6.04 -5.82
C ALA A 133 -13.15 5.20 -6.37
N TRP A 134 -14.29 5.18 -5.67
CA TRP A 134 -15.46 4.39 -6.07
C TRP A 134 -16.76 5.17 -5.89
N ASN A 135 -17.60 5.20 -6.94
CA ASN A 135 -18.85 5.98 -6.96
C ASN A 135 -20.13 5.13 -6.99
N GLY A 136 -20.08 3.83 -6.69
CA GLY A 136 -21.27 2.96 -6.73
C GLY A 136 -21.63 2.46 -8.14
N ALA A 137 -22.55 1.49 -8.22
CA ALA A 137 -22.83 0.71 -9.43
C ALA A 137 -23.74 1.41 -10.48
N LEU A 138 -24.21 2.65 -10.24
CA LEU A 138 -25.20 3.33 -11.09
C LEU A 138 -24.75 4.69 -11.64
N GLU A 139 -23.55 5.17 -11.30
CA GLU A 139 -23.03 6.45 -11.79
C GLU A 139 -21.72 6.22 -12.58
N PRO A 140 -21.57 6.80 -13.78
CA PRO A 140 -20.42 6.53 -14.64
C PRO A 140 -19.11 6.93 -13.94
N MET A 141 -18.20 5.96 -13.94
CA MET A 141 -16.81 5.99 -13.52
C MET A 141 -16.09 7.30 -13.94
N VAL A 142 -15.76 8.15 -12.97
CA VAL A 142 -14.71 9.16 -13.17
C VAL A 142 -13.37 8.44 -13.01
N ILE A 143 -12.79 8.09 -14.15
CA ILE A 143 -11.45 7.51 -14.27
C ILE A 143 -10.41 8.54 -13.85
N SER A 144 -9.68 8.25 -12.78
CA SER A 144 -8.26 8.61 -12.69
C SER A 144 -7.54 7.28 -12.48
N LEU A 145 -6.94 6.73 -13.55
CA LEU A 145 -6.57 5.31 -13.74
C LEU A 145 -7.79 4.34 -13.65
N VAL A 146 -8.07 3.64 -14.75
CA VAL A 146 -9.40 3.07 -15.13
C VAL A 146 -9.82 1.80 -14.37
N ASP A 147 -9.22 1.45 -13.23
CA ASP A 147 -9.53 0.15 -12.60
C ASP A 147 -9.28 0.09 -11.08
N ASN A 148 -9.74 -1.00 -10.44
CA ASN A 148 -9.63 -1.34 -9.02
C ASN A 148 -8.19 -1.75 -8.62
N PHE A 149 -7.20 -0.88 -8.85
CA PHE A 149 -5.79 -1.18 -8.56
C PHE A 149 -5.50 -1.20 -7.05
N GLU A 150 -4.91 -2.31 -6.58
CA GLU A 150 -4.62 -2.55 -5.14
C GLU A 150 -3.11 -2.70 -4.86
N GLY A 151 -2.28 -2.92 -5.88
CA GLY A 151 -0.84 -3.09 -5.69
C GLY A 151 -0.02 -2.29 -6.68
N MET A 152 1.15 -1.84 -6.24
CA MET A 152 2.16 -1.17 -7.05
C MET A 152 3.55 -1.59 -6.61
N THR A 153 4.44 -1.84 -7.56
CA THR A 153 5.87 -2.05 -7.28
C THR A 153 6.74 -1.46 -8.39
N ALA A 154 7.87 -0.89 -8.01
CA ALA A 154 8.94 -0.55 -8.95
C ALA A 154 9.57 -1.84 -9.54
N ILE A 155 9.94 -1.81 -10.82
CA ILE A 155 10.60 -2.92 -11.53
C ILE A 155 11.90 -2.50 -12.26
N GLY A 156 12.47 -1.34 -11.92
CA GLY A 156 13.72 -0.84 -12.50
C GLY A 156 13.52 0.06 -13.73
N ASN A 157 14.41 1.05 -13.84
CA ASN A 157 14.45 2.04 -14.93
C ASN A 157 13.22 2.96 -14.93
N ASN A 158 12.80 3.42 -13.74
CA ASN A 158 11.60 4.22 -13.51
C ASN A 158 10.32 3.57 -14.07
N ARG A 159 10.25 2.24 -14.06
CA ARG A 159 9.07 1.49 -14.49
C ARG A 159 8.35 0.90 -13.29
N TYR A 160 7.03 0.95 -13.33
CA TYR A 160 6.16 0.54 -12.23
C TYR A 160 5.09 -0.39 -12.77
N LEU A 161 4.90 -1.51 -12.08
CA LEU A 161 3.82 -2.45 -12.33
C LEU A 161 2.72 -2.20 -11.31
N ILE A 162 1.51 -2.00 -11.77
CA ILE A 162 0.30 -1.95 -10.93
C ILE A 162 -0.62 -3.12 -11.26
N VAL A 163 -1.31 -3.63 -10.24
CA VAL A 163 -2.20 -4.79 -10.33
C VAL A 163 -3.58 -4.49 -9.78
N SER A 164 -4.64 -4.88 -10.49
CA SER A 164 -6.03 -4.74 -10.04
C SER A 164 -6.58 -5.96 -9.31
N ASP A 165 -7.45 -5.72 -8.33
CA ASP A 165 -8.18 -6.77 -7.63
C ASP A 165 -9.39 -7.24 -8.46
N ASP A 166 -9.71 -8.52 -8.32
CA ASP A 166 -10.76 -9.21 -9.07
C ASP A 166 -12.19 -8.81 -8.66
N GLY A 167 -12.34 -7.90 -7.68
CA GLY A 167 -13.62 -7.45 -7.16
C GLY A 167 -14.47 -8.59 -6.60
N LYS A 168 -13.87 -9.76 -6.31
CA LYS A 168 -14.54 -11.03 -6.00
C LYS A 168 -15.51 -11.50 -7.08
N SER A 169 -15.23 -11.18 -8.34
CA SER A 169 -16.03 -11.59 -9.51
C SER A 169 -15.20 -12.45 -10.44
N ASP A 170 -15.68 -13.66 -10.75
CA ASP A 170 -15.02 -14.56 -11.71
C ASP A 170 -14.97 -13.98 -13.14
N LEU A 171 -15.72 -12.92 -13.42
CA LEU A 171 -15.76 -12.23 -14.71
C LEU A 171 -14.76 -11.07 -14.80
N LEU A 172 -14.32 -10.53 -13.66
CA LEU A 172 -13.32 -9.47 -13.61
C LEU A 172 -11.93 -10.11 -13.60
N ARG A 173 -11.14 -9.82 -14.63
CA ARG A 173 -9.76 -10.30 -14.71
C ARG A 173 -8.84 -9.32 -14.00
N THR A 174 -7.93 -9.84 -13.19
CA THR A 174 -6.77 -9.07 -12.69
C THR A 174 -6.04 -8.44 -13.87
N LEU A 175 -5.98 -7.11 -13.90
CA LEU A 175 -5.21 -6.36 -14.87
C LEU A 175 -3.81 -6.08 -14.32
N LEU A 176 -2.82 -6.23 -15.19
CA LEU A 176 -1.44 -5.83 -14.94
C LEU A 176 -1.10 -4.69 -15.89
N THR A 177 -0.83 -3.51 -15.35
CA THR A 177 -0.45 -2.34 -16.12
C THR A 177 0.96 -1.93 -15.79
N LEU A 178 1.80 -1.82 -16.82
CA LEU A 178 3.16 -1.33 -16.72
C LEU A 178 3.23 0.11 -17.25
N PHE A 179 3.75 1.03 -16.46
CA PHE A 179 3.99 2.41 -16.90
C PHE A 179 5.39 2.87 -16.51
N LYS A 180 5.83 3.97 -17.13
CA LYS A 180 7.11 4.63 -16.85
C LYS A 180 6.84 6.04 -16.36
N VAL A 181 7.59 6.48 -15.34
CA VAL A 181 7.64 7.87 -14.90
C VAL A 181 8.89 8.52 -15.50
N GLU A 182 8.71 9.66 -16.18
CA GLU A 182 9.79 10.43 -16.83
C GLU A 182 10.28 11.57 -15.95
#